data_AF-A0A2K8U9E1-F1
#
_entry.id   AF-A0A2K8U9E1-F1
#
_cell.length_a   1.000
_cell.length_b   1.000
_cell.length_c   1.000
_cell.angle_alpha   90.00
_cell.angle_beta   90.00
_cell.angle_gamma   90.00
#
_symmetry.space_group_name_H-M   'P 1'
#
loop_
_entity.id
_entity.type
_entity.pdbx_description
1 polymer ?
#
loop_
_entity_poly.entity_id
_entity_poly.type
_entity_poly.pdbx_seq_one_letter_code
_entity_poly.pdbx_strand_id
1 'polypeptide(L)'
;MLSRRGRSAVVLGFLAVIGLGTCVTPASAAPASRRPAIAEQPDGRQFVIRGQGDEWNNWIETEAGYTIARDAQGVWQYVTGFERSLVADGLGAEPFPVERPVLSGVAATAPPPSGILPHLHATTTRPVSPAGSLGATTAVPGALPVAADAVATRKLLFILAEFSDRKGTTAQTAWASVRADITVWWPGRR
;
A
#
# COMPACT_ATOMS: atom_id res chain seq x y z
N MET A 1 -18.49 -12.56 -55.46
CA MET A 1 -17.50 -11.54 -55.10
C MET A 1 -18.13 -10.57 -54.10
N LEU A 2 -17.96 -10.79 -52.79
CA LEU A 2 -18.37 -9.80 -51.78
C LEU A 2 -17.35 -8.67 -51.77
N SER A 3 -17.83 -7.43 -51.91
CA SER A 3 -16.97 -6.25 -51.98
C SER A 3 -16.20 -6.07 -50.67
N ARG A 4 -14.89 -5.83 -50.78
CA ARG A 4 -13.94 -5.60 -49.67
C ARG A 4 -14.30 -4.42 -48.76
N ARG A 5 -15.37 -3.66 -49.04
CA ARG A 5 -15.76 -2.42 -48.34
C ARG A 5 -16.58 -2.65 -47.06
N GLY A 6 -17.17 -3.83 -46.85
CA GLY A 6 -18.03 -4.11 -45.67
C GLY A 6 -17.30 -4.56 -44.41
N ARG A 7 -16.03 -4.99 -44.50
CA ARG A 7 -15.27 -5.53 -43.35
C ARG A 7 -14.60 -4.45 -42.50
N SER A 8 -14.32 -3.27 -43.08
CA SER A 8 -13.62 -2.20 -42.38
C SER A 8 -14.53 -1.38 -41.46
N ALA A 9 -15.82 -1.23 -41.80
CA ALA A 9 -16.77 -0.46 -40.99
C ALA A 9 -17.13 -1.16 -39.66
N VAL A 10 -17.16 -2.50 -39.66
CA VAL A 10 -17.50 -3.29 -38.46
C VAL A 10 -16.33 -3.33 -37.46
N VAL A 11 -15.07 -3.34 -37.95
CA VAL A 11 -13.88 -3.36 -37.09
C VAL A 11 -13.60 -2.00 -36.45
N LEU A 12 -13.87 -0.90 -37.16
CA LEU A 12 -13.76 0.47 -36.63
C LEU A 12 -14.84 0.78 -35.57
N GLY A 13 -16.06 0.24 -35.72
CA GLY A 13 -17.10 0.38 -34.70
C GLY A 13 -16.77 -0.37 -33.39
N PHE A 14 -16.13 -1.54 -33.48
CA PHE A 14 -15.76 -2.33 -32.30
C PHE A 14 -14.60 -1.70 -31.50
N LEU A 15 -13.64 -1.06 -32.17
CA LEU A 15 -12.52 -0.37 -31.49
C LEU A 15 -12.96 0.95 -30.81
N ALA A 16 -13.98 1.64 -31.34
CA ALA A 16 -14.52 2.85 -30.72
C ALA A 16 -15.30 2.57 -29.41
N VAL A 17 -15.91 1.39 -29.28
CA VAL A 17 -16.65 0.99 -28.06
C VAL A 17 -15.72 0.52 -26.94
N ILE A 18 -14.55 -0.03 -27.28
CA ILE A 18 -13.57 -0.50 -26.27
C ILE A 18 -12.78 0.66 -25.65
N GLY A 19 -12.60 1.78 -26.37
CA GLY A 19 -11.87 2.97 -25.89
C GLY A 19 -12.63 3.84 -24.88
N LEU A 20 -13.96 3.69 -24.76
CA LEU A 20 -14.81 4.54 -23.90
C LEU A 20 -15.12 3.92 -22.52
N GLY A 21 -14.67 2.69 -22.26
CA GLY A 21 -15.13 1.88 -21.12
C GLY A 21 -14.19 1.77 -19.92
N THR A 22 -13.03 2.43 -19.91
CA THR A 22 -12.12 2.37 -18.74
C THR A 22 -12.54 3.40 -17.70
N CYS A 23 -13.65 3.14 -17.01
CA CYS A 23 -13.94 3.77 -15.73
C CYS A 23 -12.83 3.34 -14.75
N VAL A 24 -11.90 4.25 -14.47
CA VAL A 24 -10.96 4.09 -13.35
C VAL A 24 -11.77 4.20 -12.08
N THR A 25 -12.24 3.07 -11.54
CA THR A 25 -12.86 3.06 -10.22
C THR A 25 -11.78 3.35 -9.18
N PRO A 26 -11.95 4.32 -8.29
CA PRO A 26 -11.01 4.55 -7.21
C PRO A 26 -10.91 3.28 -6.35
N ALA A 27 -9.69 2.86 -6.02
CA ALA A 27 -9.48 1.79 -5.06
C ALA A 27 -9.95 2.29 -3.68
N SER A 28 -11.06 1.75 -3.19
CA SER A 28 -11.51 2.01 -1.82
C SER A 28 -10.61 1.29 -0.83
N ALA A 29 -10.26 1.97 0.26
CA ALA A 29 -9.62 1.37 1.41
C ALA A 29 -10.57 0.38 2.10
N ALA A 30 -10.07 -0.77 2.54
CA ALA A 30 -10.85 -1.72 3.32
C ALA A 30 -10.56 -1.52 4.82
N PRO A 31 -11.59 -1.62 5.68
CA PRO A 31 -11.39 -1.48 7.11
C PRO A 31 -10.51 -2.61 7.65
N ALA A 32 -9.64 -2.27 8.59
CA ALA A 32 -8.83 -3.22 9.32
C ALA A 32 -9.71 -4.22 10.08
N SER A 33 -9.26 -5.47 10.13
CA SER A 33 -9.91 -6.51 10.93
C SER A 33 -9.83 -6.17 12.42
N ARG A 34 -10.99 -5.92 13.05
CA ARG A 34 -11.10 -5.63 14.50
C ARG A 34 -11.12 -6.88 15.38
N ARG A 35 -10.64 -8.02 14.86
CA ARG A 35 -10.56 -9.28 15.63
C ARG A 35 -9.60 -9.09 16.81
N PRO A 36 -9.99 -9.53 18.02
CA PRO A 36 -9.08 -9.51 19.17
C PRO A 36 -7.81 -10.32 18.89
N ALA A 37 -6.67 -9.81 19.35
CA ALA A 37 -5.40 -10.51 19.37
C ALA A 37 -4.76 -10.38 20.75
N ILE A 38 -3.89 -11.33 21.11
CA ILE A 38 -3.11 -11.28 22.34
C ILE A 38 -1.78 -10.60 22.05
N ALA A 39 -1.49 -9.53 22.78
CA ALA A 39 -0.19 -8.90 22.84
C ALA A 39 0.52 -9.30 24.13
N GLU A 40 1.84 -9.34 24.09
CA GLU A 40 2.70 -9.65 25.22
C GLU A 40 3.66 -8.48 25.46
N GLN A 41 3.82 -8.11 26.73
CA GLN A 41 4.85 -7.19 27.19
C GLN A 41 6.21 -7.92 27.28
N PRO A 42 7.34 -7.19 27.26
CA PRO A 42 8.66 -7.82 27.45
C PRO A 42 8.83 -8.60 28.76
N ASP A 43 8.00 -8.32 29.77
CA ASP A 43 7.97 -9.04 31.06
C ASP A 43 7.08 -10.31 31.03
N GLY A 44 6.52 -10.66 29.88
CA GLY A 44 5.66 -11.83 29.68
C GLY A 44 4.18 -11.61 29.99
N ARG A 45 3.77 -10.45 30.51
CA ARG A 45 2.35 -10.17 30.75
C ARG A 45 1.59 -10.03 29.44
N GLN A 46 0.46 -10.72 29.35
CA GLN A 46 -0.39 -10.73 28.17
C GLN A 46 -1.64 -9.88 28.36
N PHE A 47 -2.14 -9.29 27.28
CA PHE A 47 -3.36 -8.48 27.26
C PHE A 47 -4.00 -8.46 25.87
N VAL A 48 -5.29 -8.15 25.81
CA VAL A 48 -6.07 -8.14 24.57
C VAL A 48 -5.93 -6.80 23.86
N ILE A 49 -5.66 -6.87 22.56
CA ILE A 49 -5.59 -5.72 21.66
C ILE A 49 -6.52 -5.87 20.46
N ARG A 50 -6.86 -4.75 19.82
CA ARG A 50 -7.62 -4.71 18.55
C ARG A 50 -6.91 -3.80 17.56
N GLY A 51 -6.79 -4.26 16.32
CA GLY A 51 -6.40 -3.41 15.20
C GLY A 51 -7.56 -2.53 14.74
N GLN A 52 -7.26 -1.29 14.40
CA GLN A 52 -8.21 -0.30 13.91
C GLN A 52 -7.69 0.38 12.64
N GLY A 53 -8.58 1.07 11.92
CA GLY A 53 -8.22 1.87 10.77
C GLY A 53 -8.42 1.18 9.43
N ASP A 54 -7.57 1.48 8.46
CA ASP A 54 -7.54 0.93 7.09
C ASP A 54 -6.10 0.84 6.55
N GLU A 55 -5.90 0.58 5.25
CA GLU A 55 -4.54 0.47 4.66
C GLU A 55 -3.71 1.76 4.69
N TRP A 56 -4.34 2.90 4.98
CA TRP A 56 -3.70 4.21 4.93
C TRP A 56 -3.51 4.83 6.31
N ASN A 57 -4.38 4.49 7.26
CA ASN A 57 -4.29 4.94 8.63
C ASN A 57 -4.72 3.82 9.56
N ASN A 58 -3.76 3.14 10.19
CA ASN A 58 -4.01 2.03 11.10
C ASN A 58 -3.32 2.23 12.45
N TRP A 59 -3.96 1.75 13.51
CA TRP A 59 -3.43 1.79 14.87
C TRP A 59 -3.90 0.59 15.68
N ILE A 60 -3.35 0.44 16.89
CA ILE A 60 -3.67 -0.63 17.82
C ILE A 60 -4.29 -0.01 19.07
N GLU A 61 -5.36 -0.62 19.56
CA GLU A 61 -6.02 -0.25 20.82
C GLU A 61 -6.02 -1.41 21.82
N THR A 62 -6.09 -1.08 23.10
CA THR A 62 -6.48 -2.03 24.14
C THR A 62 -7.95 -2.44 23.98
N GLU A 63 -8.37 -3.48 24.71
CA GLU A 63 -9.79 -3.86 24.76
C GLU A 63 -10.73 -2.72 25.19
N ALA A 64 -10.24 -1.80 26.03
CA ALA A 64 -10.98 -0.62 26.48
C ALA A 64 -10.95 0.57 25.51
N GLY A 65 -10.33 0.43 24.32
CA GLY A 65 -10.32 1.46 23.28
C GLY A 65 -9.21 2.50 23.40
N TYR A 66 -8.21 2.29 24.26
CA TYR A 66 -7.08 3.21 24.37
C TYR A 66 -5.98 2.85 23.37
N THR A 67 -5.52 3.84 22.62
CA THR A 67 -4.45 3.66 21.64
C THR A 67 -3.12 3.36 22.31
N ILE A 68 -2.39 2.41 21.75
CA ILE A 68 -1.10 1.95 22.25
C ILE A 68 -0.08 1.84 21.12
N ALA A 69 1.19 2.01 21.46
CA ALA A 69 2.30 1.80 20.55
C ALA A 69 3.50 1.21 21.31
N ARG A 70 4.42 0.58 20.58
CA ARG A 70 5.66 0.05 21.17
C ARG A 70 6.74 1.13 21.17
N ASP A 71 7.47 1.21 22.27
CA ASP A 71 8.74 1.93 22.30
C ASP A 71 9.88 1.14 21.62
N ALA A 72 11.08 1.71 21.63
CA ALA A 72 12.27 1.08 21.03
C ALA A 72 12.70 -0.21 21.74
N GLN A 73 12.25 -0.42 22.98
CA GLN A 73 12.51 -1.62 23.79
C GLN A 73 11.41 -2.68 23.63
N GLY A 74 10.38 -2.39 22.83
CA GLY A 74 9.26 -3.29 22.58
C GLY A 74 8.17 -3.25 23.66
N VAL A 75 8.23 -2.33 24.62
CA VAL A 75 7.19 -2.16 25.64
C VAL A 75 5.97 -1.50 25.00
N TRP A 76 4.80 -2.12 25.16
CA TRP A 76 3.56 -1.49 24.76
C TRP A 76 3.15 -0.44 25.78
N GLN A 77 3.01 0.81 25.35
CA GLN A 77 2.63 1.94 26.20
C GLN A 77 1.39 2.65 25.66
N TYR A 78 0.64 3.31 26.54
CA TYR A 78 -0.47 4.18 26.11
C TYR A 78 0.05 5.38 25.32
N VAL A 79 -0.68 5.73 24.26
CA VAL A 79 -0.45 6.93 23.45
C VAL A 79 -1.27 8.09 24.02
N THR A 80 -0.62 9.24 24.22
CA THR A 80 -1.25 10.46 24.75
C THR A 80 -1.60 11.48 23.67
N GLY A 81 -1.01 11.33 22.49
CA GLY A 81 -1.23 12.22 21.35
C GLY A 81 -0.32 11.88 20.19
N PHE A 82 -0.28 12.78 19.21
CA PHE A 82 0.55 12.63 18.02
C PHE A 82 1.33 13.92 17.76
N GLU A 83 2.60 13.79 17.44
CA GLU A 83 3.46 14.90 17.03
C GLU A 83 3.75 14.84 15.54
N ARG A 84 3.62 15.98 14.87
CA ARG A 84 3.85 16.10 13.44
C ARG A 84 5.34 16.31 13.15
N SER A 85 5.89 15.49 12.27
CA SER A 85 7.25 15.60 11.76
C SER A 85 7.24 15.53 10.24
N LEU A 86 8.23 16.12 9.57
CA LEU A 86 8.49 15.87 8.15
C LEU A 86 9.46 14.70 8.02
N VAL A 87 9.20 13.78 7.10
CA VAL A 87 10.10 12.67 6.78
C VAL A 87 10.41 12.69 5.29
N ALA A 88 11.69 12.66 4.95
CA ALA A 88 12.16 12.47 3.58
C ALA A 88 12.13 10.97 3.24
N ASP A 89 11.74 10.62 2.02
CA ASP A 89 11.70 9.22 1.55
C ASP A 89 13.08 8.67 1.14
N GLY A 90 14.11 9.53 1.11
CA GLY A 90 15.45 9.17 0.65
C GLY A 90 15.56 8.94 -0.87
N LEU A 91 14.46 9.13 -1.61
CA LEU A 91 14.38 8.99 -3.08
C LEU A 91 14.31 10.35 -3.79
N GLY A 92 14.45 11.45 -3.04
CA GLY A 92 14.46 12.82 -3.57
C GLY A 92 13.07 13.42 -3.75
N ALA A 93 12.02 12.82 -3.20
CA ALA A 93 10.71 13.47 -3.13
C ALA A 93 10.66 14.51 -2.00
N GLU A 94 9.74 15.47 -2.13
CA GLU A 94 9.48 16.46 -1.09
C GLU A 94 9.12 15.77 0.24
N PRO A 95 9.68 16.21 1.38
CA PRO A 95 9.35 15.66 2.68
C PRO A 95 7.85 15.74 2.95
N PHE A 96 7.25 14.62 3.34
CA PHE A 96 5.82 14.56 3.64
C PHE A 96 5.58 14.58 5.15
N PRO A 97 4.46 15.16 5.61
CA PRO A 97 4.10 15.15 7.01
C PRO A 97 3.75 13.73 7.47
N VAL A 98 4.27 13.36 8.62
CA VAL A 98 3.88 12.16 9.37
C VAL A 98 3.53 12.56 10.79
N GLU A 99 2.60 11.83 11.39
CA GLU A 99 2.26 11.95 12.80
C GLU A 99 2.83 10.76 13.55
N ARG A 100 3.62 11.03 14.59
CA ARG A 100 4.26 10.00 15.42
C ARG A 100 3.56 9.94 16.79
N PRO A 101 3.26 8.74 17.30
CA PRO A 101 2.63 8.61 18.61
C PRO A 101 3.56 9.11 19.72
N VAL A 102 2.99 9.91 20.62
CA VAL A 102 3.64 10.31 21.87
C VAL A 102 3.30 9.28 22.94
N LEU A 103 4.32 8.61 23.47
CA LEU A 103 4.16 7.56 24.46
C LEU A 103 4.06 8.15 25.88
N SER A 104 3.18 7.59 26.70
CA SER A 104 2.93 8.06 28.05
C SER A 104 4.00 7.67 29.08
N GLY A 105 4.86 6.70 28.78
CA GLY A 105 5.71 6.03 29.78
C GLY A 105 4.97 4.97 30.60
N VAL A 106 3.65 4.84 30.46
CA VAL A 106 2.83 3.88 31.21
C VAL A 106 2.51 2.67 30.33
N ALA A 107 2.87 1.49 30.83
CA ALA A 107 2.64 0.23 30.15
C ALA A 107 1.13 -0.04 29.95
N ALA A 108 0.76 -0.58 28.79
CA ALA A 108 -0.62 -0.90 28.42
C ALA A 108 -1.29 -1.97 29.31
N THR A 109 -0.51 -2.65 30.16
CA THR A 109 -0.97 -3.62 31.18
C THR A 109 -1.18 -2.98 32.55
N ALA A 110 -0.87 -1.70 32.71
CA ALA A 110 -1.20 -0.89 33.88
C ALA A 110 -2.49 -0.08 33.63
N PRO A 111 -3.11 0.50 34.66
CA PRO A 111 -4.24 1.41 34.48
C PRO A 111 -3.88 2.57 33.53
N PRO A 112 -4.81 3.00 32.66
CA PRO A 112 -4.56 4.11 31.75
C PRO A 112 -4.29 5.40 32.53
N PRO A 113 -3.33 6.24 32.09
CA PRO A 113 -3.11 7.55 32.67
C PRO A 113 -4.40 8.40 32.71
N SER A 114 -4.59 9.18 33.76
CA SER A 114 -5.73 10.09 33.85
C SER A 114 -5.72 11.12 32.71
N GLY A 115 -6.89 11.36 32.11
CA GLY A 115 -7.07 12.43 31.12
C GLY A 115 -6.72 12.07 29.67
N ILE A 116 -6.28 10.84 29.38
CA ILE A 116 -6.15 10.38 27.98
C ILE A 116 -7.51 10.00 27.42
N LEU A 117 -7.75 10.36 26.16
CA LEU A 117 -8.98 10.00 25.45
C LEU A 117 -8.83 8.61 24.78
N PRO A 118 -9.90 7.82 24.71
CA PRO A 118 -9.92 6.63 23.88
C PRO A 118 -9.93 7.02 22.39
N HIS A 119 -9.59 6.06 21.53
CA HIS A 119 -9.65 6.18 20.07
C HIS A 119 -8.79 7.28 19.44
N LEU A 120 -7.68 7.63 20.10
CA LEU A 120 -6.69 8.55 19.55
C LEU A 120 -6.02 7.94 18.31
N HIS A 121 -6.01 8.66 17.20
CA HIS A 121 -5.32 8.21 15.98
C HIS A 121 -4.75 9.42 15.24
N ALA A 122 -3.75 9.17 14.40
CA ALA A 122 -3.18 10.19 13.55
C ALA A 122 -4.26 10.75 12.61
N THR A 123 -4.27 12.08 12.42
CA THR A 123 -5.24 12.72 11.51
C THR A 123 -4.68 12.86 10.09
N THR A 124 -3.36 12.86 9.94
CA THR A 124 -2.69 12.91 8.64
C THR A 124 -2.86 11.59 7.90
N THR A 125 -3.76 11.58 6.90
CA THR A 125 -3.75 10.59 5.84
C THR A 125 -2.62 10.92 4.85
N ARG A 126 -1.91 9.88 4.37
CA ARG A 126 -0.88 10.03 3.34
C ARG A 126 -1.43 10.89 2.20
N PRO A 127 -0.64 11.79 1.59
CA PRO A 127 -1.04 12.39 0.32
C PRO A 127 -1.27 11.25 -0.66
N VAL A 128 -2.52 11.05 -1.07
CA VAL A 128 -2.82 10.34 -2.31
C VAL A 128 -1.94 11.01 -3.34
N SER A 129 -0.91 10.31 -3.81
CA SER A 129 -0.23 10.73 -5.03
C SER A 129 -1.39 10.95 -6.00
N PRO A 130 -1.58 12.17 -6.55
CA PRO A 130 -2.66 12.37 -7.50
C PRO A 130 -2.45 11.28 -8.54
N ALA A 131 -3.45 10.41 -8.71
CA ALA A 131 -3.43 9.35 -9.72
C ALA A 131 -2.88 10.02 -10.97
N GLY A 132 -1.66 9.60 -11.38
CA GLY A 132 -0.70 10.46 -12.07
C GLY A 132 -1.40 11.50 -12.89
N SER A 133 -1.26 12.79 -12.53
CA SER A 133 -1.74 13.85 -13.40
C SER A 133 -0.95 13.68 -14.69
N LEU A 134 -1.51 12.92 -15.63
CA LEU A 134 -1.16 12.99 -17.03
C LEU A 134 -1.37 14.46 -17.32
N GLY A 135 -0.25 15.19 -17.35
CA GLY A 135 -0.26 16.59 -17.71
C GLY A 135 -1.13 16.69 -18.95
N ALA A 136 -2.07 17.63 -18.93
CA ALA A 136 -2.90 17.95 -20.07
C ALA A 136 -1.98 18.52 -21.17
N THR A 137 -1.16 17.67 -21.77
CA THR A 137 -0.53 17.93 -23.05
C THR A 137 -1.66 17.73 -24.04
N THR A 138 -2.08 18.82 -24.68
CA THR A 138 -3.02 18.86 -25.80
C THR A 138 -2.82 17.64 -26.70
N ALA A 139 -3.62 16.61 -26.50
CA ALA A 139 -3.53 15.37 -27.25
C ALA A 139 -4.10 15.65 -28.65
N VAL A 140 -3.22 15.65 -29.65
CA VAL A 140 -3.64 15.54 -31.05
C VAL A 140 -4.42 14.22 -31.16
N PRO A 141 -5.66 14.21 -31.68
CA PRO A 141 -6.43 12.98 -31.80
C PRO A 141 -5.71 12.01 -32.74
N GLY A 142 -5.22 10.89 -32.21
CA GLY A 142 -4.60 9.81 -33.00
C GLY A 142 -3.17 9.42 -32.61
N ALA A 143 -2.53 10.09 -31.65
CA ALA A 143 -1.25 9.64 -31.11
C ALA A 143 -1.41 9.29 -29.62
N LEU A 144 -1.30 8.00 -29.29
CA LEU A 144 -0.88 7.63 -27.94
C LEU A 144 0.49 8.29 -27.71
N PRO A 145 0.75 8.93 -26.57
CA PRO A 145 2.12 9.26 -26.20
C PRO A 145 2.83 7.93 -25.96
N VAL A 146 3.38 7.35 -27.03
CA VAL A 146 4.49 6.43 -26.90
C VAL A 146 5.62 7.31 -26.39
N ALA A 147 5.85 7.26 -25.08
CA ALA A 147 7.10 7.72 -24.52
C ALA A 147 8.19 6.95 -25.27
N ALA A 148 8.80 7.61 -26.24
CA ALA A 148 9.94 7.07 -26.97
C ALA A 148 11.06 6.90 -25.95
N ASP A 149 11.37 5.63 -25.69
CA ASP A 149 12.68 5.12 -25.34
C ASP A 149 13.39 5.73 -24.13
N ALA A 150 13.09 5.14 -22.98
CA ALA A 150 14.09 4.26 -22.40
C ALA A 150 13.42 2.96 -21.94
N VAL A 151 13.56 1.88 -22.71
CA VAL A 151 13.39 0.52 -22.15
C VAL A 151 14.57 0.31 -21.20
N ALA A 152 14.49 0.91 -20.02
CA ALA A 152 15.46 0.70 -18.97
C ALA A 152 15.22 -0.69 -18.40
N THR A 153 16.20 -1.58 -18.57
CA THR A 153 16.24 -2.88 -17.91
C THR A 153 16.24 -2.67 -16.41
N ARG A 154 15.08 -2.77 -15.76
CA ARG A 154 14.93 -2.64 -14.31
C ARG A 154 14.89 -4.03 -13.67
N LYS A 155 15.54 -4.19 -12.52
CA LYS A 155 15.42 -5.43 -11.74
C LYS A 155 14.05 -5.44 -11.05
N LEU A 156 13.20 -6.41 -11.40
CA LEU A 156 11.93 -6.66 -10.71
C LEU A 156 12.12 -7.78 -9.69
N LEU A 157 11.79 -7.51 -8.43
CA LEU A 157 11.72 -8.51 -7.37
C LEU A 157 10.29 -9.06 -7.29
N PHE A 158 10.14 -10.37 -7.48
CA PHE A 158 8.89 -11.07 -7.22
C PHE A 158 9.00 -11.80 -5.89
N ILE A 159 8.05 -11.54 -4.98
CA ILE A 159 7.92 -12.25 -3.70
C ILE A 159 6.74 -13.22 -3.85
N LEU A 160 7.03 -14.51 -3.82
CA LEU A 160 6.00 -15.55 -3.74
C LEU A 160 5.70 -15.82 -2.27
N ALA A 161 4.45 -15.65 -1.86
CA ALA A 161 3.98 -15.98 -0.52
C ALA A 161 3.14 -17.26 -0.55
N GLU A 162 3.42 -18.17 0.38
CA GLU A 162 2.59 -19.36 0.68
C GLU A 162 2.15 -19.27 2.16
N PHE A 163 0.89 -19.58 2.43
CA PHE A 163 0.32 -19.52 3.78
C PHE A 163 0.17 -20.94 4.35
N SER A 164 0.22 -21.08 5.68
CA SER A 164 0.15 -22.40 6.32
C SER A 164 -1.16 -23.14 6.07
N ASP A 165 -2.24 -22.43 5.75
CA ASP A 165 -3.58 -22.97 5.47
C ASP A 165 -3.93 -23.00 3.97
N ARG A 166 -3.07 -22.47 3.09
CA ARG A 166 -3.33 -22.37 1.65
C ARG A 166 -2.08 -22.58 0.83
N LYS A 167 -2.12 -23.60 -0.04
CA LYS A 167 -1.07 -23.82 -1.03
C LYS A 167 -1.08 -22.74 -2.10
N GLY A 168 0.10 -22.22 -2.42
CA GLY A 168 0.26 -21.32 -3.56
C GLY A 168 -0.12 -22.01 -4.86
N THR A 169 -0.81 -21.29 -5.74
CA THR A 169 -1.22 -21.80 -7.05
C THR A 169 -0.24 -21.43 -8.17
N THR A 170 0.76 -20.61 -7.87
CA THR A 170 1.75 -20.12 -8.84
C THR A 170 3.15 -20.61 -8.48
N ALA A 171 3.85 -21.20 -9.45
CA ALA A 171 5.24 -21.59 -9.29
C ALA A 171 6.19 -20.46 -9.69
N GLN A 172 7.39 -20.42 -9.10
CA GLN A 172 8.46 -19.50 -9.50
C GLN A 172 8.74 -19.52 -11.02
N THR A 173 8.68 -20.71 -11.63
CA THR A 173 8.89 -20.92 -13.07
C THR A 173 7.82 -20.24 -13.92
N ALA A 174 6.60 -20.09 -13.42
CA ALA A 174 5.53 -19.37 -14.12
C ALA A 174 5.81 -17.86 -14.21
N TRP A 175 6.65 -17.31 -13.33
CA TRP A 175 7.07 -15.91 -13.32
C TRP A 175 8.42 -15.68 -13.99
N ALA A 176 9.26 -16.72 -14.13
CA ALA A 176 10.57 -16.64 -14.77
C ALA A 176 10.48 -16.27 -16.27
N SER A 177 9.34 -16.54 -16.92
CA SER A 177 9.05 -16.20 -18.31
C SER A 177 8.23 -14.92 -18.48
N VAL A 178 7.88 -14.22 -17.38
CA VAL A 178 7.26 -12.90 -17.44
C VAL A 178 8.31 -11.92 -17.95
N ARG A 179 8.41 -11.83 -19.27
CA ARG A 179 9.15 -10.79 -19.95
C ARG A 179 8.36 -9.48 -19.80
N ALA A 180 8.66 -8.72 -18.77
CA ALA A 180 9.18 -7.40 -19.08
C ALA A 180 10.67 -7.63 -19.33
N ASP A 181 11.25 -7.08 -20.40
CA ASP A 181 12.62 -7.40 -20.82
C ASP A 181 13.62 -7.21 -19.67
N ILE A 182 14.00 -8.30 -19.00
CA ILE A 182 14.90 -8.32 -17.86
C ILE A 182 15.93 -9.41 -18.11
N THR A 183 17.10 -8.98 -18.56
CA THR A 183 18.28 -9.83 -18.73
C THR A 183 18.83 -10.20 -17.35
N VAL A 184 18.70 -11.47 -16.98
CA VAL A 184 19.32 -12.04 -15.78
C VAL A 184 20.81 -12.26 -16.07
N TRP A 185 21.69 -11.56 -15.35
CA TRP A 185 23.13 -11.82 -15.33
C TRP A 185 23.50 -12.46 -13.99
N TRP A 186 24.24 -13.58 -14.04
CA TRP A 186 24.79 -14.25 -12.86
C TRP A 186 26.33 -14.28 -12.93
N PRO A 187 27.06 -13.81 -11.89
CA PRO A 187 28.48 -14.05 -11.77
C PRO A 187 28.70 -15.39 -11.06
N GLY A 188 29.34 -16.33 -11.74
CA GLY A 188 29.98 -17.46 -11.07
C GLY A 188 29.72 -18.81 -11.72
N ARG A 189 30.49 -19.10 -12.78
CA ARG A 189 31.18 -20.38 -12.94
C ARG A 189 32.57 -20.07 -13.51
N ARG A 190 33.62 -20.46 -12.79
CA ARG A 190 34.88 -20.88 -13.38
C ARG A 190 34.90 -22.39 -13.33
#